data_AF-A0A135I4Q7-F1
#
_entry.id   AF-A0A135I4Q7-F1
#
_cell.length_a   1.000
_cell.length_b   1.000
_cell.length_c   1.000
_cell.angle_alpha   90.00
_cell.angle_beta   90.00
_cell.angle_gamma   90.00
#
_symmetry.space_group_name_H-M   'P 1'
#
loop_
_entity.id
_entity.type
_entity.pdbx_description
1 polymer ?
#
loop_
_entity_poly.entity_id
_entity_poly.type
_entity_poly.pdbx_seq_one_letter_code
_entity_poly.pdbx_strand_id
1 'polypeptide(L)' 'MSDVILALFAGALVGFLFSAIKLPLPAPPVITGIMGIVGIYLGGQAYHAIVARFFS' A
#
# COMPACT_ATOMS: atom_id res chain seq x y z
N MET A 1 10.97 -2.07 -11.47
CA MET A 1 11.92 -1.97 -10.33
C MET A 1 12.12 -0.51 -9.94
N SER A 2 12.32 0.40 -10.89
CA SER A 2 12.27 1.86 -10.70
C SER A 2 11.01 2.33 -9.99
N ASP A 3 9.85 1.80 -10.37
CA ASP A 3 8.56 2.36 -9.95
C ASP A 3 8.29 2.17 -8.46
N VAL A 4 8.80 1.09 -7.87
CA VAL A 4 8.69 0.84 -6.41
C VAL A 4 9.52 1.84 -5.62
N ILE A 5 10.74 2.14 -6.09
CA ILE A 5 11.63 3.11 -5.46
C ILE A 5 11.04 4.53 -5.60
N LEU A 6 10.50 4.85 -6.78
CA LEU A 6 9.84 6.13 -7.04
C LEU A 6 8.57 6.28 -6.19
N ALA A 7 7.75 5.23 -6.03
CA ALA A 7 6.56 5.25 -5.20
C ALA A 7 6.90 5.42 -3.71
N LEU A 8 7.95 4.74 -3.23
CA LEU A 8 8.45 4.90 -1.86
C LEU A 8 8.93 6.34 -1.62
N PHE A 9 9.73 6.89 -2.55
CA PHE A 9 10.25 8.24 -2.43
C PHE A 9 9.13 9.29 -2.51
N ALA A 10 8.17 9.12 -3.41
CA ALA A 10 7.00 9.99 -3.51
C ALA A 10 6.16 9.94 -2.23
N GLY A 11 5.90 8.76 -1.67
CA GLY A 11 5.18 8.60 -0.40
C GLY A 11 5.91 9.27 0.77
N ALA A 12 7.23 9.10 0.86
CA ALA A 12 8.06 9.75 1.87
C ALA A 12 8.04 11.28 1.73
N LEU A 13 8.13 11.80 0.51
CA LEU A 13 8.10 13.24 0.23
C LEU A 13 6.74 13.86 0.58
N VAL A 14 5.64 13.19 0.20
CA VAL A 14 4.27 13.62 0.53
C VAL A 14 4.05 13.60 2.04
N GLY A 15 4.44 12.53 2.72
CA GLY A 15 4.34 12.43 4.18
C GLY A 15 5.13 13.54 4.88
N PHE A 16 6.38 13.76 4.46
CA PHE A 16 7.23 14.82 4.99
C PHE A 16 6.60 16.21 4.78
N LEU A 17 6.16 16.52 3.56
CA LEU A 17 5.60 17.83 3.22
C LEU A 17 4.33 18.11 4.04
N PHE A 18 3.41 17.14 4.11
CA PHE A 18 2.15 17.28 4.85
C PHE A 18 2.37 17.44 6.35
N SER A 19 3.31 16.67 6.93
CA SER A 19 3.71 16.84 8.33
C SER A 19 4.39 18.20 8.57
N ALA A 20 5.22 18.69 7.65
CA ALA A 20 5.90 19.98 7.78
C ALA A 20 4.92 21.16 7.79
N ILE A 21 3.88 21.11 6.95
CA ILE A 21 2.81 22.14 6.89
C ILE A 21 1.64 21.87 7.84
N LYS A 22 1.75 20.84 8.72
CA LYS A 22 0.72 20.43 9.68
C LYS A 22 -0.65 20.12 9.08
N LEU A 23 -0.68 19.67 7.82
CA LEU A 23 -1.90 19.18 7.20
C LEU A 23 -2.18 17.74 7.66
N PRO A 24 -3.46 17.32 7.73
CA PRO A 24 -3.80 15.94 7.97
C PRO A 24 -3.20 15.06 6.88
N LEU A 25 -2.53 13.98 7.30
CA LEU A 25 -1.92 13.03 6.37
C LEU A 25 -3.01 12.38 5.49
N PRO A 26 -2.79 12.26 4.17
CA PRO A 26 -3.76 11.62 3.27
C PRO A 26 -3.79 10.09 3.44
N ALA A 27 -2.72 9.50 3.98
CA ALA A 27 -2.61 8.06 4.22
C ALA A 27 -3.22 7.67 5.59
N PRO A 28 -3.68 6.41 5.76
CA PRO A 28 -4.18 5.93 7.04
C PRO A 28 -3.14 6.19 8.16
N PRO A 29 -3.48 6.96 9.21
CA PRO A 29 -2.52 7.34 10.25
C PRO A 29 -2.20 6.20 11.22
N VAL A 30 -2.81 5.03 11.03
CA VAL A 30 -2.72 3.88 11.93
C VAL A 30 -2.11 2.68 11.20
N ILE A 31 -1.23 1.95 11.90
CA ILE A 31 -0.57 0.73 11.39
C ILE A 31 -1.64 -0.29 10.95
N THR A 32 -2.76 -0.36 11.66
CA THR A 32 -3.88 -1.25 11.32
C THR A 32 -4.48 -0.99 9.94
N GLY A 33 -4.53 0.27 9.51
CA GLY A 33 -5.00 0.64 8.17
C GLY A 33 -4.04 0.19 7.07
N ILE A 34 -2.74 0.32 7.30
CA ILE A 34 -1.69 -0.16 6.39
C ILE A 34 -1.76 -1.69 6.27
N MET A 35 -1.90 -2.39 7.39
CA MET A 35 -2.04 -3.85 7.41
C MET A 35 -3.32 -4.32 6.69
N GLY A 36 -4.40 -3.56 6.76
CA GLY A 36 -5.62 -3.84 6.00
C GLY A 36 -5.39 -3.82 4.48
N ILE A 37 -4.68 -2.81 3.97
CA ILE A 37 -4.35 -2.70 2.53
C ILE A 37 -3.47 -3.89 2.08
N VAL A 38 -2.48 -4.27 2.90
CA VAL A 38 -1.64 -5.44 2.63
C VAL A 38 -2.49 -6.71 2.59
N GLY A 39 -3.40 -6.89 3.54
CA GLY A 39 -4.33 -8.02 3.58
C GLY A 39 -5.22 -8.13 2.34
N ILE A 40 -5.74 -6.99 1.85
CA ILE A 40 -6.55 -6.94 0.62
C ILE A 40 -5.74 -7.42 -0.59
N TYR A 41 -4.51 -6.92 -0.75
CA TYR A 41 -3.63 -7.33 -1.84
C TYR A 41 -3.31 -8.83 -1.79
N LEU A 42 -2.91 -9.34 -0.62
CA LEU A 42 -2.59 -10.75 -0.43
C LEU A 42 -3.81 -11.65 -0.65
N GLY A 43 -5.00 -11.23 -0.21
CA GLY A 43 -6.25 -11.95 -0.44
C GLY A 43 -6.59 -12.07 -1.92
N GLY A 44 -6.44 -10.98 -2.69
CA GLY A 44 -6.63 -11.00 -4.15
C GLY A 44 -5.64 -11.95 -4.84
N GLN A 45 -4.35 -11.87 -4.49
CA GLN A 45 -3.32 -12.76 -5.02
C GLN A 45 -3.59 -14.23 -4.66
N ALA A 46 -4.04 -14.50 -3.43
CA ALA A 46 -4.41 -15.85 -2.99
C ALA A 46 -5.60 -16.39 -3.79
N TYR A 47 -6.63 -15.57 -4.04
CA TYR A 47 -7.76 -15.97 -4.88
C TYR A 47 -7.31 -16.33 -6.30
N HIS A 48 -6.50 -15.49 -6.95
CA HIS A 48 -5.95 -15.79 -8.26
C HIS A 48 -5.13 -17.09 -8.27
N ALA A 49 -4.33 -17.33 -7.23
CA ALA A 49 -3.53 -18.54 -7.08
C ALA A 49 -4.39 -19.80 -6.88
N ILE A 50 -5.50 -19.70 -6.15
CA ILE A 50 -6.46 -20.79 -5.94
C ILE A 50 -7.19 -21.09 -7.26
N VAL A 51 -7.75 -20.07 -7.92
CA VAL A 51 -8.47 -20.24 -9.18
C VAL A 51 -7.57 -20.87 -10.25
N ALA A 52 -6.33 -20.40 -10.39
CA ALA A 52 -5.38 -20.95 -11.34
C ALA A 52 -4.99 -22.42 -11.08
N ARG A 53 -5.08 -22.90 -9.83
CA ARG A 53 -4.75 -24.28 -9.46
C ARG A 53 -5.93 -25.24 -9.50
N PHE A 54 -7.15 -24.74 -9.30
CA PHE A 54 -8.36 -25.57 -9.21
C PHE A 54 -9.23 -25.56 -10.48
N PHE A 55 -9.11 -24.53 -11.32
CA PHE A 55 -9.84 -24.42 -12.59
C PHE A 55 -8.91 -24.57 -13.83
N SER A 56 -7.73 -25.17 -13.64
CA SER A 56 -6.83 -25.63 -14.70
C SER A 56 -7.02 -27.12 -14.97
#